data_AF-A0A3D2FRP5-F1
#
_entry.id   AF-A0A3D2FRP5-F1
#
_cell.length_a   1.000
_cell.length_b   1.000
_cell.length_c   1.000
_cell.angle_alpha   90.00
_cell.angle_beta   90.00
_cell.angle_gamma   90.00
#
_symmetry.space_group_name_H-M   'P 1'
#
loop_
_entity.id
_entity.type
_entity.pdbx_description
1 polymer ?
#
loop_
_entity_poly.entity_id
_entity_poly.type
_entity_poly.pdbx_seq_one_letter_code
_entity_poly.pdbx_strand_id
1 'polypeptide(L)'
;MMKIVVPLNQVPDLVEDLEVDASGKALDTDDIKFKLNEFDDHALEEAILLKESGAGDEVVAMAIDRDGADKMLFTAIAKGADKVVKLTGGNPADSHQ
;
A
#
# COMPACT_ATOMS: atom_id res chain seq x y z
N MET A 1 6.10 -15.07 -20.05
CA MET A 1 5.19 -14.09 -19.43
C MET A 1 5.79 -13.62 -18.12
N MET A 2 6.11 -12.34 -18.02
CA MET A 2 6.64 -11.68 -16.83
C MET A 2 5.50 -11.00 -16.07
N LYS A 3 5.34 -11.38 -14.81
CA LYS A 3 4.40 -10.75 -13.88
C LYS A 3 5.19 -9.89 -12.90
N ILE A 4 4.75 -8.65 -12.72
CA ILE A 4 5.36 -7.71 -11.78
C ILE A 4 4.44 -7.62 -10.57
N VAL A 5 4.94 -8.00 -9.40
CA VAL A 5 4.22 -7.87 -8.14
C VAL A 5 4.67 -6.60 -7.45
N VAL A 6 3.72 -5.75 -7.07
CA VAL A 6 3.97 -4.49 -6.38
C VAL A 6 3.32 -4.55 -5.00
N PRO A 7 4.10 -4.75 -3.92
CA PRO A 7 3.61 -4.60 -2.56
C PRO A 7 3.24 -3.15 -2.29
N LEU A 8 2.09 -2.93 -1.65
CA LEU A 8 1.59 -1.63 -1.27
C LEU A 8 1.37 -1.60 0.25
N ASN A 9 1.83 -0.55 0.89
CA ASN A 9 1.58 -0.25 2.29
C ASN A 9 1.03 1.17 2.45
N GLN A 10 0.39 1.39 3.60
CA GLN A 10 -0.09 2.71 4.00
C GLN A 10 0.79 3.26 5.09
N VAL A 11 1.03 4.57 5.03
CA VAL A 11 1.76 5.34 6.03
C VAL A 11 0.89 6.48 6.56
N PRO A 12 1.12 6.94 7.80
CA PRO A 12 0.49 8.15 8.30
C PRO A 12 0.70 9.33 7.36
N ASP A 13 -0.36 10.10 7.13
CA ASP A 13 -0.29 11.35 6.42
C ASP A 13 0.22 12.45 7.36
N LEU A 14 1.36 13.03 7.04
CA LEU A 14 2.05 14.03 7.88
C LEU A 14 1.42 15.43 7.81
N VAL A 15 0.17 15.52 7.36
CA VAL A 15 -0.62 16.75 7.37
C VAL A 15 -1.05 17.07 8.81
N GLU A 16 -1.37 16.05 9.60
CA GLU A 16 -1.64 16.17 11.03
C GLU A 16 -0.37 15.76 11.80
N ASP A 17 -0.18 16.32 13.00
CA ASP A 17 0.95 15.97 13.85
C ASP A 17 0.79 14.53 14.38
N LEU A 18 1.91 13.80 14.46
CA LEU A 18 1.94 12.45 15.01
C LEU A 18 2.14 12.50 16.53
N GLU A 19 1.19 11.95 17.27
CA GLU A 19 1.27 11.83 18.73
C GLU A 19 1.64 10.41 19.15
N VAL A 20 2.44 10.30 20.23
CA VAL A 20 2.75 9.02 20.85
C VAL A 20 1.67 8.69 21.86
N ASP A 21 1.19 7.45 21.84
CA ASP A 21 0.14 6.99 22.76
C ASP A 21 0.60 7.01 24.23
N ALA A 22 -0.36 6.84 25.15
CA ALA A 22 -0.06 6.83 26.59
C ALA A 22 0.88 5.68 27.02
N SER A 23 1.08 4.66 26.17
CA SER A 23 2.01 3.57 26.43
C SER A 23 3.47 3.94 26.15
N GLY A 24 3.71 4.98 25.35
CA GLY A 24 5.04 5.40 24.91
C GLY A 24 5.68 4.47 23.88
N LYS A 25 4.90 3.56 23.27
CA LYS A 25 5.41 2.50 22.38
C LYS A 25 4.78 2.50 21.00
N ALA A 26 3.70 3.25 20.80
CA ALA A 26 2.99 3.32 19.53
C ALA A 26 2.50 4.75 19.27
N LEU A 27 2.03 5.00 18.05
CA LEU A 27 1.33 6.25 17.72
C LEU A 27 -0.12 6.17 18.18
N ASP A 28 -0.68 7.30 18.57
CA ASP A 28 -2.12 7.44 18.71
C ASP A 28 -2.76 7.50 17.33
N THR A 29 -3.51 6.46 16.95
CA THR A 29 -4.07 6.30 15.60
C THR A 29 -5.50 6.80 15.46
N ASP A 30 -6.14 7.30 16.52
CA ASP A 30 -7.56 7.62 16.52
C ASP A 30 -7.93 8.69 15.46
N ASP A 31 -7.06 9.69 15.28
CA ASP A 31 -7.25 10.79 14.32
C ASP A 31 -6.24 10.79 13.15
N ILE A 32 -5.39 9.76 13.04
CA ILE A 32 -4.41 9.66 11.96
C ILE A 32 -5.09 9.23 10.65
N LYS A 33 -4.94 10.04 9.62
CA LYS A 33 -5.26 9.64 8.25
C LYS A 33 -4.11 8.85 7.65
N PHE A 34 -4.41 7.77 6.98
CA PHE A 34 -3.44 6.98 6.24
C PHE A 34 -3.51 7.26 4.75
N LYS A 35 -2.34 7.31 4.10
CA LYS A 35 -2.18 7.41 2.65
C LYS A 35 -1.32 6.27 2.11
N LEU A 36 -1.44 5.99 0.81
CA LEU A 36 -0.51 5.10 0.12
C LEU A 36 0.91 5.65 0.29
N ASN A 37 1.85 4.76 0.64
CA ASN A 37 3.25 5.12 0.73
C ASN A 37 3.75 5.67 -0.62
N GLU A 38 4.45 6.80 -0.59
CA GLU A 38 4.88 7.51 -1.80
C GLU A 38 5.84 6.67 -2.66
N PHE A 39 6.71 5.87 -2.05
CA PHE A 39 7.60 4.96 -2.77
C PHE A 39 6.83 3.82 -3.43
N ASP A 40 5.80 3.29 -2.76
CA ASP A 40 4.95 2.24 -3.31
C ASP A 40 4.11 2.77 -4.48
N ASP A 41 3.69 4.05 -4.43
CA ASP A 41 3.00 4.71 -5.56
C ASP A 41 3.91 4.83 -6.78
N HIS A 42 5.17 5.22 -6.59
CA HIS A 42 6.17 5.25 -7.65
C HIS A 42 6.49 3.85 -8.20
N ALA A 43 6.57 2.84 -7.32
CA ALA A 43 6.79 1.46 -7.74
C ALA A 43 5.63 0.92 -8.59
N LEU A 44 4.40 1.29 -8.23
CA LEU A 44 3.21 0.94 -9.01
C LEU A 44 3.23 1.62 -10.38
N GLU A 45 3.56 2.92 -10.44
CA GLU A 45 3.69 3.68 -11.69
C GLU A 45 4.72 3.03 -12.63
N GLU A 46 5.92 2.74 -12.13
CA GLU A 46 6.98 2.14 -12.95
C GLU A 46 6.61 0.73 -13.44
N ALA A 47 5.93 -0.07 -12.62
CA ALA A 47 5.44 -1.39 -13.04
C ALA A 47 4.43 -1.27 -14.19
N ILE A 48 3.57 -0.25 -14.16
CA ILE A 48 2.62 0.05 -15.24
C ILE A 48 3.37 0.48 -16.50
N LEU A 49 4.35 1.38 -16.39
CA LEU A 49 5.18 1.82 -17.54
C LEU A 49 5.97 0.65 -18.17
N LEU A 50 6.50 -0.26 -17.36
CA LEU A 50 7.16 -1.48 -17.85
C LEU A 50 6.17 -2.37 -18.62
N LYS A 51 4.93 -2.49 -18.15
CA LYS A 51 3.88 -3.21 -18.89
C LYS A 51 3.55 -2.50 -20.21
N GLU A 52 3.35 -1.19 -20.19
CA GLU A 52 2.99 -0.40 -21.38
C GLU A 52 4.10 -0.38 -22.45
N SER A 53 5.37 -0.44 -22.04
CA SER A 53 6.52 -0.56 -22.94
C SER A 53 6.75 -1.99 -23.48
N GLY A 54 5.95 -2.96 -23.04
CA GLY A 54 6.08 -4.37 -23.43
C GLY A 54 7.20 -5.10 -22.70
N ALA A 55 7.80 -4.50 -21.68
CA ALA A 55 8.78 -5.15 -20.81
C ALA A 55 8.12 -6.06 -19.76
N GLY A 56 6.82 -5.91 -19.50
CA GLY A 56 6.02 -6.79 -18.63
C GLY A 56 4.66 -7.15 -19.23
N ASP A 57 4.04 -8.23 -18.74
CA ASP A 57 2.75 -8.71 -19.26
C ASP A 57 1.57 -8.44 -18.30
N GLU A 58 1.82 -8.41 -16.99
CA GLU A 58 0.79 -8.29 -15.96
C GLU A 58 1.36 -7.61 -14.71
N VAL A 59 0.65 -6.62 -14.18
CA VAL A 59 0.93 -5.95 -12.91
C VAL A 59 -0.07 -6.42 -11.86
N VAL A 60 0.45 -6.96 -10.75
CA VAL A 60 -0.33 -7.43 -9.60
C VAL A 60 0.02 -6.60 -8.38
N ALA A 61 -0.90 -5.75 -7.94
CA ALA A 61 -0.76 -5.02 -6.69
C ALA A 61 -1.15 -5.90 -5.49
N MET A 62 -0.41 -5.82 -4.39
CA MET A 62 -0.62 -6.68 -3.23
C MET A 62 -0.58 -5.86 -1.94
N ALA A 63 -1.51 -6.11 -1.02
CA ALA A 63 -1.53 -5.46 0.28
C ALA A 63 -1.98 -6.40 1.39
N ILE A 64 -1.51 -6.17 2.61
CA ILE A 64 -2.00 -6.85 3.82
C ILE A 64 -3.35 -6.24 4.22
N ASP A 65 -4.28 -7.08 4.67
CA ASP A 65 -5.59 -6.64 5.16
C ASP A 65 -5.43 -5.85 6.47
N ARG A 66 -5.56 -4.53 6.36
CA ARG A 66 -5.62 -3.55 7.45
C ARG A 66 -6.69 -2.51 7.11
N ASP A 67 -7.04 -1.65 8.06
CA ASP A 67 -7.98 -0.57 7.76
C ASP A 67 -7.50 0.26 6.57
N GLY A 68 -8.42 0.59 5.66
CA GLY A 68 -8.12 1.29 4.41
C GLY A 68 -7.49 0.45 3.28
N ALA A 69 -7.11 -0.82 3.48
CA ALA A 69 -6.41 -1.62 2.46
C ALA A 69 -7.22 -1.76 1.15
N ASP A 70 -8.54 -1.94 1.25
CA ASP A 70 -9.42 -2.05 0.07
C ASP A 70 -9.39 -0.78 -0.78
N LYS A 71 -9.43 0.40 -0.16
CA LYS A 71 -9.35 1.69 -0.86
C LYS A 71 -8.05 1.80 -1.65
N MET A 72 -6.94 1.43 -1.04
CA MET A 72 -5.62 1.45 -1.69
C MET A 72 -5.53 0.47 -2.86
N LEU A 73 -6.04 -0.76 -2.70
CA LEU A 73 -6.09 -1.74 -3.78
C LEU A 73 -7.00 -1.26 -4.93
N PHE A 74 -8.14 -0.64 -4.63
CA PHE A 74 -9.00 -0.04 -5.66
C PHE A 74 -8.31 1.11 -6.39
N THR A 75 -7.55 1.95 -5.69
CA THR A 75 -6.71 2.97 -6.32
C THR A 75 -5.68 2.34 -7.26
N ALA A 76 -5.07 1.21 -6.89
CA ALA A 76 -4.11 0.53 -7.75
C ALA A 76 -4.74 0.00 -9.04
N ILE A 77 -5.95 -0.59 -8.96
CA ILE A 77 -6.72 -0.98 -10.15
C ILE A 77 -7.02 0.25 -11.02
N ALA A 78 -7.48 1.34 -10.40
CA ALA A 78 -7.83 2.56 -11.12
C ALA A 78 -6.63 3.20 -11.85
N LYS A 79 -5.41 3.03 -11.30
CA LYS A 79 -4.17 3.49 -11.93
C LYS A 79 -3.69 2.62 -13.09
N GLY A 80 -4.02 1.33 -13.09
CA GLY A 80 -3.66 0.42 -14.18
C GLY A 80 -3.11 -0.95 -13.78
N ALA A 81 -3.16 -1.32 -12.49
CA ALA A 81 -2.89 -2.69 -12.07
C ALA A 81 -3.93 -3.65 -12.68
N ASP A 82 -3.48 -4.79 -13.22
CA ASP A 82 -4.37 -5.77 -13.86
C ASP A 82 -5.11 -6.61 -12.81
N LYS A 83 -4.45 -6.87 -11.68
CA LYS A 83 -5.01 -7.59 -10.55
C LYS A 83 -4.56 -7.00 -9.23
N VAL A 84 -5.37 -7.27 -8.22
CA VAL A 84 -5.05 -7.01 -6.82
C VAL A 84 -5.16 -8.26 -5.99
N VAL A 85 -4.29 -8.36 -4.98
CA VAL A 85 -4.33 -9.43 -3.98
C VAL A 85 -4.38 -8.78 -2.60
N LYS A 86 -5.47 -9.03 -1.88
CA LYS A 86 -5.55 -8.73 -0.46
C LYS A 86 -5.12 -9.96 0.34
N LEU A 87 -4.03 -9.84 1.06
CA LEU A 87 -3.52 -10.90 1.93
C LEU A 87 -4.30 -10.87 3.23
N THR A 88 -5.20 -11.84 3.38
CA THR A 88 -6.02 -12.02 4.58
C THR A 88 -5.41 -13.11 5.48
N GLY A 89 -5.61 -12.98 6.79
CA GLY A 89 -5.11 -13.93 7.78
C GLY A 89 -3.72 -13.56 8.33
N GLY A 90 -3.58 -13.70 9.65
CA GLY A 90 -2.46 -13.19 10.44
C GLY A 90 -2.90 -12.06 11.36
N ASN A 91 -2.24 -11.90 12.51
CA ASN A 91 -2.25 -10.62 13.22
C ASN A 91 -1.30 -9.73 12.41
N PRO A 92 -1.75 -8.64 11.77
CA PRO A 92 -0.83 -7.75 11.08
C PRO A 92 0.11 -7.19 12.13
N ALA A 93 1.30 -7.79 12.26
CA ALA A 93 2.38 -7.17 12.99
C ALA A 93 2.70 -5.90 12.21
N ASP A 94 2.47 -4.77 12.85
CA ASP A 94 2.74 -3.46 12.26
C ASP A 94 4.17 -3.45 11.70
N SER A 95 4.36 -2.90 10.50
CA SER A 95 5.70 -2.67 9.95
C SER A 95 6.55 -1.72 10.82
N HIS A 96 5.91 -1.13 11.83
CA HIS A 96 6.48 -0.19 12.80
C HIS A 96 6.62 -0.77 14.22
N GLN A 97 6.45 -2.09 14.43
CA GLN A 97 6.86 -2.75 15.68
C GLN A 97 8.38 -2.90 15.80
#